data_AF-A0A3M1XLK4-F1
#
_entry.id   AF-A0A3M1XLK4-F1
#
_cell.length_a   1.000
_cell.length_b   1.000
_cell.length_c   1.000
_cell.angle_alpha   90.00
_cell.angle_beta   90.00
_cell.angle_gamma   90.00
#
_symmetry.space_group_name_H-M   'P 1'
#
loop_
_entity.id
_entity.type
_entity.pdbx_description
1 polymer ?
#
loop_
_entity_poly.entity_id
_entity_poly.type
_entity_poly.pdbx_seq_one_letter_code
_entity_poly.pdbx_strand_id
1 'polypeptide(L)'
;MLWSDIESKGGGTFLACDSVPLVARYLADHPEGVHPFKFPNESFVAQCSDFVEATGQVGDVYLMHPYMIHAASFNHSDRVRIITNPPIALKAPMCFKRDNPADYSLVELAVLRGLGVSPEQGYDFRPTAPREKIVPERVRIQQQMLEEEAKRLGESASVQNF
;
A
#
# COMPACT_ATOMS: atom_id res chain seq x y z
N MET A 1 -10.21 -8.27 3.14
CA MET A 1 -11.31 -9.14 3.61
C MET A 1 -12.11 -9.60 2.40
N LEU A 2 -12.44 -10.88 2.34
CA LEU A 2 -13.23 -11.47 1.26
C LEU A 2 -14.71 -11.51 1.64
N TRP A 3 -15.58 -11.02 0.76
CA TRP A 3 -17.04 -11.05 0.90
C TRP A 3 -17.71 -12.02 -0.08
N SER A 4 -16.91 -12.59 -0.98
CA SER A 4 -17.24 -13.72 -1.83
C SER A 4 -16.07 -14.71 -1.77
N ASP A 5 -16.33 -15.98 -2.03
CA ASP A 5 -15.23 -16.93 -2.26
C ASP A 5 -14.43 -16.48 -3.49
N ILE A 6 -13.12 -16.68 -3.44
CA ILE A 6 -12.19 -16.43 -4.55
C ILE A 6 -11.44 -17.72 -4.82
N GLU A 7 -11.86 -18.44 -5.85
CA GLU A 7 -11.13 -19.56 -6.40
C GLU A 7 -10.00 -19.07 -7.33
N SER A 8 -9.12 -19.97 -7.75
CA SER A 8 -8.07 -19.59 -8.70
C SER A 8 -8.68 -19.07 -10.00
N LYS A 9 -8.09 -18.00 -10.56
CA LYS A 9 -8.62 -17.22 -11.68
C LYS A 9 -9.92 -16.46 -11.38
N GLY A 10 -10.34 -16.43 -10.11
CA GLY A 10 -11.48 -15.66 -9.60
C GLY A 10 -11.17 -14.18 -9.38
N GLY A 11 -10.04 -13.69 -9.87
CA GLY A 11 -9.60 -12.30 -9.71
C GLY A 11 -8.90 -12.06 -8.37
N GLY A 12 -8.27 -13.06 -7.76
CA GLY A 12 -7.49 -12.89 -6.53
C GLY A 12 -6.35 -11.88 -6.71
N THR A 13 -6.03 -11.11 -5.68
CA THR A 13 -4.85 -10.21 -5.73
C THR A 13 -3.59 -11.06 -5.91
N PHE A 14 -2.75 -10.74 -6.89
CA PHE A 14 -1.46 -11.42 -7.05
C PHE A 14 -0.40 -10.74 -6.18
N LEU A 15 0.37 -11.55 -5.47
CA LEU A 15 1.39 -11.13 -4.52
C LEU A 15 2.76 -11.63 -5.03
N ALA A 16 3.76 -10.76 -5.01
CA ALA A 16 5.17 -11.16 -5.15
C ALA A 16 5.76 -11.30 -3.74
N CYS A 17 5.75 -12.51 -3.21
CA CYS A 17 6.03 -12.79 -1.79
C CYS A 17 7.50 -12.53 -1.41
N ASP A 18 8.42 -12.65 -2.36
CA ASP A 18 9.85 -12.40 -2.21
C ASP A 18 10.27 -10.96 -2.57
N SER A 19 9.32 -10.02 -2.73
CA SER A 19 9.63 -8.64 -3.11
C SER A 19 10.11 -7.75 -1.95
N VAL A 20 9.78 -8.09 -0.69
CA VAL A 20 10.07 -7.24 0.48
C VAL A 20 11.57 -6.88 0.59
N PRO A 21 12.52 -7.82 0.42
CA PRO A 21 13.94 -7.50 0.43
C PRO A 21 14.37 -6.55 -0.70
N LEU A 22 13.78 -6.67 -1.90
CA LEU A 22 14.11 -5.82 -3.04
C LEU A 22 13.72 -4.36 -2.76
N VAL A 23 12.48 -4.17 -2.32
CA VAL A 23 11.93 -2.87 -1.95
C VAL A 23 12.68 -2.26 -0.76
N ALA A 24 13.01 -3.07 0.26
CA ALA A 24 13.76 -2.63 1.43
C ALA A 24 15.14 -2.07 1.06
N ARG A 25 15.92 -2.82 0.25
CA ARG A 25 17.24 -2.37 -0.19
C ARG A 25 17.16 -1.10 -1.04
N TYR A 26 16.22 -1.06 -1.98
CA TYR A 26 16.04 0.12 -2.82
C TYR A 26 15.70 1.37 -1.99
N LEU A 27 14.79 1.27 -1.01
CA LEU A 27 14.45 2.40 -0.14
C LEU A 27 15.59 2.79 0.81
N ALA A 28 16.41 1.83 1.24
CA ALA A 28 17.61 2.11 2.04
C ALA A 28 18.62 2.94 1.24
N ASP A 29 18.75 2.69 -0.06
CA ASP A 29 19.63 3.43 -0.98
C ASP A 29 19.07 4.80 -1.39
N HIS A 30 17.80 5.10 -1.08
CA HIS A 30 17.12 6.36 -1.42
C HIS A 30 16.55 7.05 -0.17
N PRO A 31 17.41 7.54 0.74
CA PRO A 31 16.97 8.18 1.99
C PRO A 31 16.20 9.50 1.77
N GLU A 32 16.28 10.10 0.58
CA GLU A 32 15.50 11.26 0.16
C GLU A 32 14.03 10.91 -0.12
N GLY A 33 13.71 9.62 -0.18
CA GLY A 33 12.39 9.13 -0.52
C GLY A 33 12.17 9.00 -2.03
N VAL A 34 11.17 8.22 -2.40
CA VAL A 34 10.87 7.92 -3.81
C VAL A 34 9.42 8.28 -4.09
N HIS A 35 9.21 9.04 -5.17
CA HIS A 35 7.86 9.34 -5.63
C HIS A 35 7.17 8.03 -6.08
N PRO A 36 5.93 7.71 -5.65
CA PRO A 36 5.25 6.46 -5.98
C PRO A 36 5.17 6.13 -7.47
N PHE A 37 4.95 7.12 -8.34
CA PHE A 37 4.95 6.93 -9.80
C PHE A 37 6.34 6.70 -10.42
N LYS A 38 7.42 6.87 -9.66
CA LYS A 38 8.80 6.58 -10.09
C LYS A 38 9.32 5.28 -9.49
N PHE A 39 8.49 4.56 -8.75
CA PHE A 39 8.90 3.31 -8.11
C PHE A 39 9.08 2.21 -9.17
N PRO A 40 10.26 1.55 -9.26
CA PRO A 40 10.59 0.66 -10.37
C PRO A 40 9.99 -0.76 -10.18
N ASN A 41 8.66 -0.83 -10.02
CA ASN A 41 7.93 -2.06 -9.72
C ASN A 41 8.22 -3.19 -10.73
N GLU A 42 8.24 -2.88 -12.03
CA GLU A 42 8.50 -3.87 -13.08
C GLU A 42 9.86 -4.55 -12.92
N SER A 43 10.89 -3.78 -12.55
CA SER A 43 12.24 -4.30 -12.31
C SER A 43 12.27 -5.23 -11.10
N PHE A 44 11.53 -4.91 -10.04
CA PHE A 44 11.45 -5.77 -8.86
C PHE A 44 10.67 -7.06 -9.14
N VAL A 45 9.53 -6.96 -9.81
CA VAL A 45 8.72 -8.13 -10.17
C VAL A 45 9.50 -9.09 -11.07
N ALA A 46 10.31 -8.59 -12.00
CA ALA A 46 11.17 -9.43 -12.84
C ALA A 46 12.26 -10.20 -12.07
N GLN A 47 12.59 -9.77 -10.85
CA GLN A 47 13.53 -10.43 -9.94
C GLN A 47 12.85 -11.37 -8.93
N CYS A 48 11.51 -11.31 -8.84
CA CYS A 48 10.72 -12.15 -7.96
C CYS A 48 10.48 -13.52 -8.61
N SER A 49 10.32 -14.53 -7.77
CA SER A 49 10.08 -15.92 -8.15
C SER A 49 8.95 -16.58 -7.36
N ASP A 50 8.62 -16.03 -6.20
CA ASP A 50 7.53 -16.52 -5.35
C ASP A 50 6.27 -15.68 -5.57
N PHE A 51 5.35 -16.22 -6.35
CA PHE A 51 4.09 -15.57 -6.69
C PHE A 51 2.90 -16.35 -6.18
N VAL A 52 1.97 -15.65 -5.52
CA VAL A 52 0.76 -16.24 -4.96
C VAL A 52 -0.48 -15.46 -5.41
N GLU A 53 -1.49 -16.17 -5.89
CA GLU A 53 -2.84 -15.64 -6.06
C GLU A 53 -3.57 -15.72 -4.70
N ALA A 54 -4.07 -14.59 -4.20
CA ALA A 54 -4.80 -14.52 -2.93
C ALA A 54 -6.23 -15.08 -3.08
N THR A 55 -6.33 -16.41 -3.14
CA THR A 55 -7.58 -17.19 -3.15
C THR A 55 -8.08 -17.46 -1.74
N GLY A 56 -9.37 -17.59 -1.50
CA GLY A 56 -9.88 -17.88 -0.15
C GLY A 56 -11.38 -17.96 -0.09
N GLN A 57 -11.91 -18.12 1.12
CA GLN A 57 -13.34 -18.19 1.39
C GLN A 57 -13.86 -16.87 1.97
N VAL A 58 -15.18 -16.69 1.93
CA VAL A 58 -15.85 -15.58 2.62
C VAL A 58 -15.38 -15.49 4.08
N GLY A 59 -15.01 -14.29 4.51
CA GLY A 59 -14.51 -14.03 5.85
C GLY A 59 -12.99 -14.06 5.97
N ASP A 60 -12.27 -14.63 4.99
CA ASP A 60 -10.80 -14.63 5.02
C ASP A 60 -10.23 -13.21 4.94
N VAL A 61 -9.12 -13.01 5.66
CA VAL A 61 -8.41 -11.75 5.74
C VAL A 61 -6.97 -11.94 5.33
N TYR A 62 -6.59 -11.26 4.26
CA TYR A 62 -5.20 -11.09 3.86
C TYR A 62 -4.61 -9.84 4.49
N LEU A 63 -3.51 -10.00 5.21
CA LEU A 63 -2.65 -8.92 5.66
C LEU A 63 -1.32 -9.01 4.91
N MET A 64 -0.93 -7.93 4.25
CA MET A 64 0.29 -7.86 3.46
C MET A 64 1.26 -6.85 4.03
N HIS A 65 2.56 -7.15 3.90
CA HIS A 65 3.62 -6.21 4.28
C HIS A 65 3.60 -4.99 3.34
N PRO A 66 3.86 -3.75 3.82
CA PRO A 66 3.83 -2.54 2.98
C PRO A 66 4.80 -2.55 1.79
N TYR A 67 5.86 -3.37 1.87
CA TYR A 67 6.87 -3.54 0.82
C TYR A 67 6.61 -4.76 -0.08
N MET A 68 5.47 -5.43 0.08
CA MET A 68 5.05 -6.52 -0.79
C MET A 68 4.38 -5.94 -2.05
N ILE A 69 5.01 -6.17 -3.20
CA ILE A 69 4.47 -5.77 -4.48
C ILE A 69 3.29 -6.68 -4.79
N HIS A 70 2.20 -6.07 -5.23
CA HIS A 70 0.97 -6.79 -5.54
C HIS A 70 0.21 -6.08 -6.66
N ALA A 71 -0.64 -6.84 -7.33
CA ALA A 71 -1.47 -6.33 -8.43
C ALA A 71 -2.89 -6.91 -8.37
N ALA A 72 -3.84 -6.13 -8.84
CA ALA A 72 -5.15 -6.67 -9.18
C ALA A 72 -5.01 -7.64 -10.38
N SER A 73 -5.79 -8.71 -10.39
CA SER A 73 -5.91 -9.60 -11.53
C SER A 73 -7.31 -9.56 -12.13
N PHE A 74 -7.44 -10.09 -13.34
CA PHE A 74 -8.72 -10.27 -13.99
C PHE A 74 -9.48 -11.43 -13.36
N ASN A 75 -10.78 -11.22 -13.18
CA ASN A 75 -11.69 -12.31 -12.84
C ASN A 75 -12.14 -12.99 -14.14
N HIS A 76 -11.65 -14.20 -14.37
CA HIS A 76 -11.99 -15.01 -15.53
C HIS A 76 -13.12 -16.03 -15.25
N SER A 77 -13.64 -16.03 -14.02
CA SER A 77 -14.79 -16.86 -13.64
C SER A 77 -16.12 -16.17 -13.97
N ASP A 78 -17.21 -16.93 -13.82
CA ASP A 78 -18.59 -16.44 -13.89
C ASP A 78 -19.11 -15.92 -12.54
N ARG A 79 -18.30 -16.01 -11.48
CA ARG A 79 -18.68 -15.59 -10.12
C ARG A 79 -18.26 -14.15 -9.86
N VAL A 80 -19.13 -13.37 -9.23
CA VAL A 80 -18.80 -12.00 -8.84
C VAL A 80 -17.79 -12.02 -7.69
N ARG A 81 -16.70 -11.25 -7.86
CA ARG A 81 -15.72 -11.00 -6.81
C ARG A 81 -16.12 -9.78 -5.98
N ILE A 82 -16.31 -9.97 -4.68
CA ILE A 82 -16.60 -8.89 -3.73
C ILE A 82 -15.53 -8.91 -2.64
N ILE A 83 -14.73 -7.84 -2.56
CA ILE A 83 -13.70 -7.69 -1.53
C ILE A 83 -13.66 -6.27 -1.00
N THR A 84 -13.12 -6.11 0.21
CA THR A 84 -12.68 -4.79 0.72
C THR A 84 -11.19 -4.82 0.94
N ASN A 85 -10.51 -3.82 0.38
CA ASN A 85 -9.09 -3.52 0.59
C ASN A 85 -8.97 -2.18 1.34
N PRO A 86 -9.17 -2.16 2.67
CA PRO A 86 -8.97 -0.94 3.44
C PRO A 86 -7.45 -0.65 3.53
N PRO A 87 -7.00 0.58 3.25
CA PRO A 87 -5.62 0.95 3.51
C PRO A 87 -5.33 0.92 5.00
N ILE A 88 -4.23 0.28 5.40
CA ILE A 88 -3.76 0.28 6.79
C ILE A 88 -2.56 1.23 6.88
N ALA A 89 -2.71 2.28 7.68
CA ALA A 89 -1.63 3.22 7.95
C ALA A 89 -0.84 2.80 9.19
N LEU A 90 0.48 2.99 9.17
CA LEU A 90 1.32 2.82 10.35
C LEU A 90 1.03 3.95 11.35
N LYS A 91 0.98 3.61 12.64
CA LYS A 91 0.80 4.59 13.73
C LYS A 91 1.95 5.59 13.83
N ALA A 92 3.16 5.15 13.50
CA ALA A 92 4.38 5.94 13.46
C ALA A 92 5.31 5.38 12.38
N PRO A 93 6.32 6.13 11.91
CA PRO A 93 7.35 5.59 11.04
C PRO A 93 8.05 4.37 11.66
N MET A 94 8.45 3.41 10.82
CA MET A 94 9.25 2.27 11.24
C MET A 94 10.58 2.74 11.85
N CYS A 95 10.99 2.09 12.94
CA CYS A 95 12.29 2.30 13.58
C CYS A 95 13.11 1.02 13.44
N PHE A 96 14.21 1.08 12.68
CA PHE A 96 15.04 -0.08 12.38
C PHE A 96 16.22 -0.24 13.34
N LYS A 97 16.40 0.68 14.30
CA LYS A 97 17.42 0.59 15.36
C LYS A 97 16.78 0.88 16.71
N ARG A 98 16.38 -0.17 17.42
CA ARG A 98 15.79 -0.11 18.76
C ARG A 98 16.80 -0.56 19.80
N ASP A 99 16.70 -0.03 21.00
CA ASP A 99 17.58 -0.42 22.12
C ASP A 99 17.33 -1.86 22.57
N ASN A 100 16.06 -2.30 22.53
CA ASN A 100 15.66 -3.67 22.83
C ASN A 100 15.14 -4.37 21.56
N PRO A 101 15.79 -5.45 21.08
CA PRO A 101 15.33 -6.22 19.93
C PRO A 101 13.92 -6.81 20.07
N ALA A 102 13.43 -7.04 21.28
CA ALA A 102 12.07 -7.55 21.48
C ALA A 102 10.97 -6.52 21.13
N ASP A 103 11.32 -5.24 20.98
CA ASP A 103 10.37 -4.16 20.72
C ASP A 103 10.09 -3.96 19.21
N TYR A 104 10.79 -4.70 18.34
CA TYR A 104 10.52 -4.63 16.90
C TYR A 104 9.17 -5.27 16.55
N SER A 105 8.42 -4.61 15.68
CA SER A 105 7.25 -5.20 15.03
C SER A 105 7.67 -6.25 13.99
N LEU A 106 6.77 -7.18 13.66
CA LEU A 106 7.00 -8.14 12.56
C LEU A 106 7.26 -7.45 11.21
N VAL A 107 6.68 -6.26 11.02
CA VAL A 107 6.90 -5.42 9.83
C VAL A 107 8.36 -4.94 9.79
N GLU A 108 8.87 -4.39 10.89
CA GLU A 108 10.27 -3.96 10.98
C GLU A 108 11.26 -5.14 10.84
N LEU A 109 10.95 -6.29 11.47
CA LEU A 109 11.78 -7.50 11.38
C LEU A 109 11.86 -8.05 9.96
N ALA A 110 10.78 -7.98 9.18
CA ALA A 110 10.78 -8.40 7.78
C ALA A 110 11.71 -7.51 6.93
N VAL A 111 11.73 -6.20 7.19
CA VAL A 111 12.64 -5.26 6.53
C VAL A 111 14.10 -5.52 6.91
N LEU A 112 14.41 -5.67 8.21
CA LEU A 112 15.77 -5.96 8.68
C LEU A 112 16.32 -7.26 8.07
N ARG A 113 15.48 -8.31 8.02
CA ARG A 113 15.82 -9.56 7.32
C ARG A 113 16.12 -9.31 5.84
N GLY A 114 15.31 -8.49 5.17
CA GLY A 114 15.52 -8.13 3.76
C GLY A 114 16.80 -7.34 3.50
N LEU A 115 17.27 -6.58 4.49
CA LEU A 115 18.55 -5.87 4.47
C LEU A 115 19.75 -6.76 4.88
N GLY A 116 19.51 -7.97 5.37
CA GLY A 116 20.56 -8.85 5.88
C GLY A 116 21.15 -8.37 7.22
N VAL A 117 20.39 -7.60 8.00
CA VAL A 117 20.80 -7.01 9.27
C VAL A 117 20.10 -7.74 10.41
N SER A 118 20.84 -8.15 11.45
CA SER A 118 20.22 -8.76 12.62
C SER A 118 19.49 -7.71 13.47
N PRO A 119 18.43 -8.08 14.21
CA PRO A 119 17.76 -7.17 15.14
C PRO A 119 18.68 -6.55 16.18
N GLU A 120 19.72 -7.27 16.63
CA GLU A 120 20.69 -6.79 17.61
C GLU A 120 21.62 -5.71 17.04
N GLN A 121 21.96 -5.82 15.75
CA GLN A 121 22.75 -4.82 15.05
C GLN A 121 21.92 -3.56 14.77
N GLY A 122 20.68 -3.78 14.30
CA GLY A 122 19.79 -2.72 13.84
C GLY A 122 20.34 -1.95 12.62
N TYR A 123 19.49 -1.10 12.05
CA TYR A 123 19.84 -0.27 10.90
C TYR A 123 19.47 1.19 11.19
N ASP A 124 20.47 2.08 11.25
CA ASP A 124 20.29 3.51 11.55
C ASP A 124 19.86 4.29 10.30
N PHE A 125 18.63 4.05 9.85
CA PHE A 125 18.06 4.75 8.71
C PHE A 125 17.74 6.21 9.06
N ARG A 126 18.28 7.15 8.28
CA ARG A 126 18.07 8.59 8.45
C ARG A 126 17.54 9.21 7.15
N PRO A 127 16.26 9.63 7.11
CA PRO A 127 15.75 10.35 5.95
C PRO A 127 16.54 11.63 5.70
N THR A 128 16.84 11.93 4.44
CA THR A 128 17.57 13.15 4.02
C THR A 128 16.64 14.26 3.51
N ALA A 129 15.34 13.97 3.39
CA ALA A 129 14.31 14.90 2.97
C ALA A 129 13.04 14.79 3.86
N PRO A 130 12.21 15.85 3.94
CA PRO A 130 10.94 15.79 4.66
C PRO A 130 9.95 14.82 3.99
N ARG A 131 9.04 14.25 4.78
CA ARG A 131 7.94 13.43 4.24
C ARG A 131 6.90 14.33 3.58
N GLU A 132 6.56 14.02 2.34
CA GLU A 132 5.56 14.76 1.57
C GLU A 132 4.22 14.04 1.53
N LYS A 133 3.13 14.82 1.54
CA LYS A 133 1.78 14.29 1.32
C LYS A 133 1.45 14.41 -0.17
N ILE A 134 1.24 13.27 -0.81
CA ILE A 134 0.81 13.24 -2.21
C ILE A 134 -0.72 13.35 -2.25
N VAL A 135 -1.21 14.40 -2.88
CA VAL A 135 -2.64 14.61 -3.12
C VAL A 135 -2.91 14.23 -4.58
N PRO A 136 -3.66 13.14 -4.84
CA PRO A 136 -4.02 12.77 -6.20
C PRO A 136 -4.85 13.86 -6.86
N GLU A 137 -4.68 14.07 -8.16
CA GLU A 137 -5.40 15.10 -8.92
C GLU A 137 -6.92 14.97 -8.80
N ARG A 138 -7.42 13.72 -8.73
CA ARG A 138 -8.83 13.41 -8.46
C ARG A 138 -9.39 14.16 -7.24
N VAL A 139 -8.61 14.31 -6.17
CA VAL A 139 -9.07 14.98 -4.94
C VAL A 139 -9.24 16.48 -5.18
N ARG A 140 -8.31 17.11 -5.92
CA ARG A 140 -8.45 18.53 -6.32
C ARG A 140 -9.70 18.74 -7.16
N ILE A 141 -9.92 17.90 -8.17
CA ILE A 141 -11.11 17.96 -9.04
C ILE A 141 -12.40 17.80 -8.21
N GLN A 142 -12.45 16.83 -7.30
CA GLN A 142 -13.61 16.62 -6.44
C GLN A 142 -13.90 17.83 -5.55
N GLN A 143 -12.85 18.47 -5.02
CA GLN A 143 -13.02 19.66 -4.20
C GLN A 143 -13.55 20.84 -5.01
N GLN A 144 -13.07 21.03 -6.25
CA GLN A 144 -13.62 22.03 -7.18
C GLN A 144 -15.09 21.77 -7.50
N MET A 145 -15.46 20.53 -7.83
CA MET A 145 -16.86 20.15 -8.08
C MET A 145 -17.77 20.44 -6.88
N LEU A 146 -17.29 20.17 -5.65
CA LEU A 146 -18.05 20.47 -4.43
C LEU A 146 -18.21 21.98 -4.22
N GLU A 147 -17.18 22.78 -4.51
CA GLU A 147 -17.25 24.24 -4.42
C GLU A 147 -18.20 24.84 -5.46
N GLU A 148 -18.20 24.34 -6.69
CA GLU A 148 -19.13 24.74 -7.75
C GLU A 148 -20.58 24.38 -7.41
N GLU A 149 -20.81 23.17 -6.92
CA GLU A 149 -22.13 22.71 -6.50
C GLU A 149 -22.65 23.50 -5.30
N ALA A 150 -21.80 23.82 -4.34
CA ALA A 150 -22.14 24.67 -3.20
C ALA A 150 -22.56 26.08 -3.65
N LYS A 151 -21.87 26.66 -4.65
CA LYS A 151 -22.26 27.95 -5.26
C LYS A 151 -23.62 27.84 -5.95
N ARG A 152 -23.82 26.82 -6.79
CA ARG A 152 -25.09 26.58 -7.51
C ARG A 152 -26.28 26.46 -6.55
N LEU A 153 -26.11 25.73 -5.45
CA LEU A 153 -27.15 25.54 -4.43
C LEU A 153 -27.40 26.82 -3.63
N GLY A 154 -26.35 27.58 -3.29
CA GLY A 154 -26.48 28.88 -2.63
C GLY A 154 -27.22 29.91 -3.48
N GLU A 155 -26.92 29.97 -4.78
CA GLU A 155 -27.62 30.82 -5.75
C GLU A 155 -29.09 30.38 -5.90
N SER A 156 -29.35 29.08 -6.02
CA SER A 156 -30.72 28.53 -6.12
C SER A 156 -31.58 28.83 -4.88
N ALA A 157 -30.99 28.78 -3.68
CA ALA A 157 -31.67 29.13 -2.43
C ALA A 157 -31.96 30.63 -2.32
N SER A 158 -31.14 31.49 -2.93
CA SER A 158 -31.39 32.95 -2.97
C SER A 158 -32.48 33.36 -3.95
N VAL A 159 -32.73 32.58 -5.02
CA VAL A 159 -33.75 32.84 -6.04
C VAL A 159 -35.15 32.37 -5.61
N GLN A 160 -35.26 31.39 -4.70
CA GLN A 160 -36.55 30.86 -4.21
C GLN A 160 -37.20 31.67 -3.07
N ASN A 161 -36.56 32.75 -2.59
CA ASN A 161 -37.08 33.62 -1.54
C ASN A 161 -37.79 34.89 -2.07
N PHE A 162 -38.45 34.80 -3.22
CA PHE A 162 -39.31 35.86 -3.77
C PHE A 162 -40.76 35.38 -3.87
#